data_AF-B5YFI6-F1
#
_entry.id   AF-B5YFI6-F1
#
_cell.length_a   1.000
_cell.length_b   1.000
_cell.length_c   1.000
_cell.angle_alpha   90.00
_cell.angle_beta   90.00
_cell.angle_gamma   90.00
#
_symmetry.space_group_name_H-M   'P 1'
#
loop_
_entity.id
_entity.type
_entity.pdbx_description
1 polymer ?
#
loop_
_entity_poly.entity_id
_entity_poly.type
_entity_poly.pdbx_seq_one_letter_code
_entity_poly.pdbx_strand_id
1 'polypeptide(L)'
;MREIFILSLLIFLGLISGKIYATSYKGNFNYVDPYKAVEDMDPGWNLGNALDAIPDETSWGNPKTEEYVFEDIKRMGFRSVRIPVTWVDHMGPAPDYKVDKEWMDRVEEVVNMALKKDLYVIINVHHDSWRWLSKEMKLDKEGTINKLEKLWLQIADRFKDYSEKLIFEIINEPTYEGFSEQEAGALQNEVNERILRVIRNSGGYNDRRLVVVPPLWTDTYKAEKYFVPPKDPNIIIGVHYYSPWDFTANWWGRKSWGTDRDKEQMDKDIRIVREKFPSYAFIIGEYGLFNGNKPAEWYYFDNLIRVAKKYKMATFYWDNGENYDRRNRVWRDEQAIKIIINASYGKRNAFLNPGVLYIKENKVKDESVEIELNGNSFVGIYLNGKGLIQGKDYVQESPNRLILKKEFLKNILTPQSYGVVARLNFKFTESVDYPLDIVQYKDPVLLDKPFNIISGVPTDLKFIIAFNGARLCAIKVFDAKTGRPIRDSWTPYLRGWDDFSVIDSQVVIKKHVFENLSKYQNIDSLKIIFEFLSGEIIETTLKVI
;
A
#
# COMPACT_ATOMS: atom_id res chain seq x y z
N MET A 1 77.66 -16.16 15.88
CA MET A 1 77.92 -15.40 14.65
C MET A 1 76.60 -14.95 14.03
N ARG A 2 76.37 -13.63 14.10
CA ARG A 2 75.65 -12.78 13.13
C ARG A 2 74.15 -13.02 12.92
N GLU A 3 73.27 -12.16 13.44
CA GLU A 3 72.85 -10.82 12.97
C GLU A 3 71.40 -10.96 12.44
N ILE A 4 70.39 -10.54 13.21
CA ILE A 4 69.62 -9.28 13.05
C ILE A 4 69.02 -9.15 11.65
N PHE A 5 67.68 -9.18 11.53
CA PHE A 5 66.90 -8.06 10.97
C PHE A 5 65.40 -8.27 11.25
N ILE A 6 64.85 -7.36 12.06
CA ILE A 6 63.42 -7.09 12.19
C ILE A 6 62.98 -6.43 10.89
N LEU A 7 62.00 -7.01 10.18
CA LEU A 7 61.34 -6.35 9.06
C LEU A 7 59.87 -6.10 9.41
N SER A 8 59.58 -4.83 9.70
CA SER A 8 58.26 -4.24 9.84
C SER A 8 57.57 -4.26 8.48
N LEU A 9 56.54 -5.09 8.29
CA LEU A 9 55.72 -5.06 7.07
C LEU A 9 54.58 -4.05 7.24
N LEU A 10 54.86 -2.81 6.82
CA LEU A 10 53.84 -1.79 6.53
C LEU A 10 53.06 -2.24 5.29
N ILE A 11 51.87 -2.82 5.49
CA ILE A 11 50.92 -3.06 4.41
C ILE A 11 50.22 -1.73 4.12
N PHE A 12 50.71 -1.06 3.07
CA PHE A 12 50.06 0.09 2.45
C PHE A 12 48.77 -0.40 1.77
N LEU A 13 47.63 -0.26 2.45
CA LEU A 13 46.31 -0.45 1.85
C LEU A 13 46.09 0.73 0.89
N GLY A 14 46.41 0.50 -0.38
CA GLY A 14 45.98 1.35 -1.47
C GLY A 14 44.45 1.36 -1.52
N LEU A 15 43.86 2.42 -0.99
CA LEU A 15 42.49 2.83 -1.28
C LEU A 15 42.40 3.08 -2.78
N ILE A 16 42.02 2.06 -3.54
CA ILE A 16 41.47 2.25 -4.88
C ILE A 16 40.11 2.90 -4.65
N SER A 17 40.12 4.24 -4.61
CA SER A 17 38.92 5.04 -4.80
C SER A 17 38.41 4.73 -6.21
N GLY A 18 37.57 3.71 -6.33
CA GLY A 18 36.74 3.54 -7.51
C GLY A 18 35.92 4.82 -7.65
N LYS A 19 36.29 5.67 -8.61
CA LYS A 19 35.39 6.71 -9.11
C LYS A 19 34.13 5.98 -9.57
N ILE A 20 33.08 6.07 -8.77
CA ILE A 20 31.73 5.76 -9.22
C ILE A 20 31.48 6.78 -10.33
N TYR A 21 31.63 6.36 -11.57
CA TYR A 21 31.12 7.14 -12.69
C TYR A 21 29.62 7.28 -12.43
N ALA A 22 29.17 8.50 -12.14
CA ALA A 22 27.76 8.82 -12.23
C ALA A 22 27.36 8.43 -13.67
N THR A 23 26.61 7.34 -13.81
CA THR A 23 26.00 7.00 -15.10
C THR A 23 25.13 8.19 -15.47
N SER A 24 25.48 8.85 -16.56
CA SER A 24 24.66 9.95 -17.07
C SER A 24 23.31 9.35 -17.48
N TYR A 25 22.26 9.67 -16.71
CA TYR A 25 20.88 9.26 -17.01
C TYR A 25 20.29 10.03 -18.21
N LYS A 26 21.02 11.02 -18.74
CA LYS A 26 20.77 11.69 -20.02
C LYS A 26 21.84 11.30 -21.05
N GLY A 27 21.43 11.12 -22.30
CA GLY A 27 22.35 10.90 -23.42
C GLY A 27 22.92 9.49 -23.54
N ASN A 28 22.47 8.54 -22.70
CA ASN A 28 22.77 7.12 -22.83
C ASN A 28 21.48 6.29 -22.71
N PHE A 29 21.31 5.29 -23.57
CA PHE A 29 20.16 4.39 -23.57
C PHE A 29 20.59 2.99 -23.96
N ASN A 30 20.43 2.04 -23.04
CA ASN A 30 20.61 0.62 -23.32
C ASN A 30 19.25 -0.03 -23.45
N TYR A 31 18.98 -0.64 -24.60
CA TYR A 31 17.73 -1.36 -24.77
C TYR A 31 17.58 -2.45 -23.69
N VAL A 32 16.41 -2.49 -23.05
CA VAL A 32 16.01 -3.52 -22.10
C VAL A 32 14.68 -4.11 -22.52
N ASP A 33 14.64 -5.44 -22.61
CA ASP A 33 13.41 -6.18 -22.87
C ASP A 33 12.38 -5.95 -21.74
N PRO A 34 11.07 -5.82 -22.02
CA PRO A 34 10.06 -5.56 -20.99
C PRO A 34 10.05 -6.55 -19.83
N TYR A 35 10.29 -7.85 -20.06
CA TYR A 35 10.33 -8.84 -18.99
C TYR A 35 11.55 -8.65 -18.10
N LYS A 36 12.70 -8.34 -18.71
CA LYS A 36 13.91 -8.04 -17.95
C LYS A 36 13.75 -6.76 -17.12
N ALA A 37 13.17 -5.72 -17.70
CA ALA A 37 12.87 -4.49 -16.97
C ALA A 37 11.92 -4.75 -15.80
N VAL A 38 10.86 -5.54 -15.99
CA VAL A 38 9.95 -5.92 -14.90
C VAL A 38 10.67 -6.67 -13.78
N GLU A 39 11.55 -7.62 -14.11
CA GLU A 39 12.38 -8.31 -13.10
C GLU A 39 13.32 -7.33 -12.35
N ASP A 40 13.92 -6.38 -13.07
CA ASP A 40 14.85 -5.42 -12.50
C ASP A 40 14.16 -4.31 -11.69
N MET A 41 12.88 -4.02 -11.96
CA MET A 41 12.05 -3.06 -11.24
C MET A 41 11.56 -3.59 -9.88
N ASP A 42 11.36 -4.89 -9.72
CA ASP A 42 10.73 -5.45 -8.52
C ASP A 42 11.68 -5.48 -7.30
N PRO A 43 11.30 -4.92 -6.13
CA PRO A 43 10.05 -4.20 -5.83
C PRO A 43 10.15 -2.68 -6.08
N GLY A 44 8.99 -2.07 -6.33
CA GLY A 44 8.79 -0.65 -6.52
C GLY A 44 7.98 0.03 -5.42
N TRP A 45 8.06 1.36 -5.37
CA TRP A 45 7.35 2.22 -4.41
C TRP A 45 6.71 3.44 -5.12
N ASN A 46 5.50 3.82 -4.75
CA ASN A 46 4.83 5.00 -5.29
C ASN A 46 5.10 6.24 -4.43
N LEU A 47 5.50 7.34 -5.06
CA LEU A 47 5.50 8.68 -4.47
C LEU A 47 4.08 9.27 -4.51
N GLY A 48 3.13 8.63 -3.82
CA GLY A 48 1.72 9.04 -3.85
C GLY A 48 1.44 10.33 -3.08
N ASN A 49 0.37 11.03 -3.43
CA ASN A 49 -0.03 12.32 -2.86
C ASN A 49 1.11 13.35 -2.80
N ALA A 50 1.97 13.36 -3.81
CA ALA A 50 2.99 14.36 -4.07
C ALA A 50 2.63 15.10 -5.35
N LEU A 51 3.32 14.86 -6.48
CA LEU A 51 3.07 15.55 -7.75
C LEU A 51 1.71 15.22 -8.37
N ASP A 52 1.03 14.21 -7.87
CA ASP A 52 -0.37 13.86 -8.16
C ASP A 52 -1.39 14.66 -7.35
N ALA A 53 -0.98 15.30 -6.26
CA ALA A 53 -1.85 16.14 -5.45
C ALA A 53 -2.39 17.34 -6.25
N ILE A 54 -3.57 17.82 -5.85
CA ILE A 54 -4.29 18.87 -6.56
C ILE A 54 -4.47 20.09 -5.64
N PRO A 55 -4.14 21.32 -6.10
CA PRO A 55 -3.51 21.63 -7.39
C PRO A 55 -1.98 21.41 -7.43
N ASP A 56 -1.28 21.45 -6.29
CA ASP A 56 0.19 21.46 -6.22
C ASP A 56 0.74 20.29 -5.40
N GLU A 57 2.04 20.03 -5.53
CA GLU A 57 2.76 18.91 -4.89
C GLU A 57 2.51 18.80 -3.37
N THR A 58 2.28 19.92 -2.69
CA THR A 58 2.10 19.99 -1.23
C THR A 58 0.64 20.12 -0.81
N SER A 59 -0.31 20.20 -1.74
CA SER A 59 -1.73 20.51 -1.47
C SER A 59 -2.43 19.45 -0.64
N TRP A 60 -1.95 18.21 -0.63
CA TRP A 60 -2.49 17.10 0.18
C TRP A 60 -1.67 16.79 1.44
N GLY A 61 -0.85 17.76 1.89
CA GLY A 61 -0.22 17.71 3.21
C GLY A 61 1.15 17.02 3.26
N ASN A 62 1.61 16.43 2.16
CA ASN A 62 3.01 15.98 2.05
C ASN A 62 3.96 17.19 1.88
N PRO A 63 5.20 17.10 2.40
CA PRO A 63 6.21 18.09 2.09
C PRO A 63 6.63 17.99 0.62
N LYS A 64 7.26 19.05 0.10
CA LYS A 64 7.95 19.02 -1.19
C LYS A 64 8.93 17.85 -1.22
N THR A 65 8.98 17.10 -2.32
CA THR A 65 9.86 15.93 -2.45
C THR A 65 11.32 16.36 -2.54
N GLU A 66 12.16 15.75 -1.73
CA GLU A 66 13.60 16.01 -1.64
C GLU A 66 14.40 14.74 -1.97
N GLU A 67 15.66 14.91 -2.39
CA GLU A 67 16.50 13.80 -2.87
C GLU A 67 16.70 12.68 -1.82
N TYR A 68 16.70 13.04 -0.52
CA TYR A 68 16.86 12.06 0.56
C TYR A 68 15.74 11.01 0.58
N VAL A 69 14.55 11.34 0.07
CA VAL A 69 13.42 10.39 -0.01
C VAL A 69 13.86 9.17 -0.83
N PHE A 70 14.41 9.39 -2.03
CA PHE A 70 14.86 8.30 -2.91
C PHE A 70 16.09 7.55 -2.38
N GLU A 71 16.95 8.23 -1.62
CA GLU A 71 18.04 7.54 -0.91
C GLU A 71 17.48 6.54 0.11
N ASP A 72 16.49 6.94 0.89
CA ASP A 72 15.89 6.09 1.93
C ASP A 72 15.05 4.95 1.35
N ILE A 73 14.29 5.23 0.28
CA ILE A 73 13.57 4.19 -0.48
C ILE A 73 14.54 3.15 -1.03
N LYS A 74 15.64 3.57 -1.67
CA LYS A 74 16.68 2.65 -2.15
C LYS A 74 17.35 1.89 -1.02
N ARG A 75 17.64 2.55 0.12
CA ARG A 75 18.27 1.93 1.30
C ARG A 75 17.45 0.78 1.86
N MET A 76 16.12 0.88 1.80
CA MET A 76 15.23 -0.21 2.22
C MET A 76 15.26 -1.41 1.27
N GLY A 77 15.72 -1.23 0.02
CA GLY A 77 15.88 -2.30 -0.95
C GLY A 77 14.92 -2.25 -2.13
N PHE A 78 14.12 -1.19 -2.27
CA PHE A 78 13.34 -0.93 -3.48
C PHE A 78 14.27 -0.62 -4.66
N ARG A 79 13.88 -1.05 -5.86
CA ARG A 79 14.65 -0.91 -7.11
C ARG A 79 14.02 0.06 -8.10
N SER A 80 12.75 0.40 -7.89
CA SER A 80 12.00 1.31 -8.75
C SER A 80 11.11 2.24 -7.95
N VAL A 81 10.76 3.37 -8.56
CA VAL A 81 9.75 4.29 -8.06
C VAL A 81 8.76 4.65 -9.14
N ARG A 82 7.49 4.76 -8.76
CA ARG A 82 6.45 5.35 -9.59
C ARG A 82 6.13 6.74 -9.04
N ILE A 83 6.21 7.73 -9.92
CA ILE A 83 6.00 9.15 -9.61
C ILE A 83 4.72 9.55 -10.32
N PRO A 84 3.56 9.40 -9.66
CA PRO A 84 2.30 9.85 -10.23
C PRO A 84 2.28 11.38 -10.35
N VAL A 85 1.79 11.92 -11.47
CA VAL A 85 1.76 13.37 -11.74
C VAL A 85 0.41 13.79 -12.29
N THR A 86 -0.21 14.79 -11.67
CA THR A 86 -1.44 15.43 -12.17
C THR A 86 -1.08 16.73 -12.88
N TRP A 87 -1.59 16.92 -14.09
CA TRP A 87 -1.14 18.00 -14.99
C TRP A 87 -2.17 19.11 -15.18
N VAL A 88 -3.47 18.80 -15.05
CA VAL A 88 -4.57 19.70 -15.43
C VAL A 88 -4.50 21.13 -14.88
N ASP A 89 -4.09 21.33 -13.62
CA ASP A 89 -3.99 22.67 -13.01
C ASP A 89 -2.78 23.48 -13.51
N HIS A 90 -1.86 22.81 -14.20
CA HIS A 90 -0.61 23.34 -14.75
C HIS A 90 -0.61 23.40 -16.28
N MET A 91 -1.78 23.28 -16.91
CA MET A 91 -1.96 23.36 -18.36
C MET A 91 -2.59 24.68 -18.77
N GLY A 92 -2.00 25.34 -19.77
CA GLY A 92 -2.58 26.52 -20.42
C GLY A 92 -3.85 26.20 -21.24
N PRO A 93 -4.51 27.23 -21.79
CA PRO A 93 -5.73 27.05 -22.57
C PRO A 93 -5.47 26.35 -23.92
N ALA A 94 -6.57 25.89 -24.53
CA ALA A 94 -6.59 25.45 -25.91
C ALA A 94 -6.08 26.54 -26.88
N PRO A 95 -5.54 26.18 -28.05
CA PRO A 95 -5.39 24.82 -28.59
C PRO A 95 -4.08 24.12 -28.19
N ASP A 96 -3.15 24.85 -27.57
CA ASP A 96 -1.80 24.33 -27.33
C ASP A 96 -1.66 23.57 -26.03
N TYR A 97 -2.51 23.87 -25.03
CA TYR A 97 -2.48 23.23 -23.71
C TYR A 97 -1.07 23.19 -23.11
N LYS A 98 -0.35 24.31 -23.25
CA LYS A 98 1.06 24.41 -22.88
C LYS A 98 1.22 24.14 -21.39
N VAL A 99 2.03 23.15 -21.02
CA VAL A 99 2.35 22.88 -19.62
C VAL A 99 3.21 24.03 -19.08
N ASP A 100 2.88 24.49 -17.88
CA ASP A 100 3.67 25.48 -17.17
C ASP A 100 5.14 25.04 -17.07
N LYS A 101 6.04 25.99 -17.30
CA LYS A 101 7.47 25.68 -17.35
C LYS A 101 7.99 25.27 -15.98
N GLU A 102 7.57 25.93 -14.90
CA GLU A 102 8.02 25.65 -13.54
C GLU A 102 7.52 24.27 -13.10
N TRP A 103 6.29 23.91 -13.45
CA TRP A 103 5.76 22.57 -13.19
C TRP A 103 6.55 21.48 -13.93
N MET A 104 6.76 21.62 -15.24
CA MET A 104 7.54 20.63 -16.01
C MET A 104 8.98 20.51 -15.49
N ASP A 105 9.61 21.64 -15.12
CA ASP A 105 10.95 21.64 -14.53
C ASP A 105 10.97 20.96 -13.16
N ARG A 106 9.91 21.13 -12.35
CA ARG A 106 9.76 20.45 -11.07
C ARG A 106 9.59 18.94 -11.22
N VAL A 107 8.76 18.49 -12.15
CA VAL A 107 8.62 17.05 -12.46
C VAL A 107 9.96 16.47 -12.89
N GLU A 108 10.68 17.17 -13.78
CA GLU A 108 12.01 16.77 -14.23
C GLU A 108 13.03 16.70 -13.08
N GLU A 109 12.99 17.65 -12.15
CA GLU A 109 13.83 17.65 -10.95
C GLU A 109 13.62 16.39 -10.11
N VAL A 110 12.37 16.03 -9.81
CA VAL A 110 12.04 14.85 -8.98
C VAL A 110 12.41 13.54 -9.70
N VAL A 111 12.17 13.45 -11.02
CA VAL A 111 12.63 12.32 -11.84
C VAL A 111 14.15 12.17 -11.77
N ASN A 112 14.88 13.28 -11.88
CA ASN A 112 16.33 13.29 -11.79
C ASN A 112 16.84 12.84 -10.42
N MET A 113 16.17 13.24 -9.33
CA MET A 113 16.52 12.78 -7.98
C MET A 113 16.47 11.25 -7.87
N ALA A 114 15.42 10.62 -8.43
CA ALA A 114 15.28 9.16 -8.43
C ALA A 114 16.31 8.45 -9.34
N LEU A 115 16.49 8.94 -10.58
CA LEU A 115 17.45 8.35 -11.53
C LEU A 115 18.90 8.47 -11.05
N LYS A 116 19.27 9.54 -10.34
CA LYS A 116 20.59 9.69 -9.69
C LYS A 116 20.84 8.60 -8.65
N LYS A 117 19.78 8.04 -8.05
CA LYS A 117 19.87 6.88 -7.16
C LYS A 117 19.81 5.56 -7.92
N ASP A 118 19.92 5.56 -9.24
CA ASP A 118 19.95 4.35 -10.08
C ASP A 118 18.65 3.51 -9.99
N LEU A 119 17.54 4.15 -9.58
CA LEU A 119 16.21 3.54 -9.57
C LEU A 119 15.61 3.56 -10.98
N TYR A 120 14.80 2.55 -11.31
CA TYR A 120 13.83 2.70 -12.40
C TYR A 120 12.76 3.71 -11.98
N VAL A 121 12.24 4.49 -12.94
CA VAL A 121 11.27 5.55 -12.70
C VAL A 121 10.12 5.42 -13.66
N ILE A 122 8.90 5.31 -13.16
CA ILE A 122 7.66 5.41 -13.95
C ILE A 122 7.06 6.80 -13.70
N ILE A 123 6.80 7.57 -14.76
CA ILE A 123 5.99 8.81 -14.70
C ILE A 123 4.71 8.64 -15.52
N ASN A 124 3.64 9.34 -15.14
CA ASN A 124 2.35 9.19 -15.79
C ASN A 124 1.57 10.50 -15.92
N VAL A 125 0.35 10.36 -16.42
CA VAL A 125 -0.74 11.32 -16.30
C VAL A 125 -1.72 10.70 -15.29
N HIS A 126 -1.94 11.34 -14.14
CA HIS A 126 -2.53 10.68 -12.97
C HIS A 126 -4.03 10.99 -12.78
N HIS A 127 -4.38 12.00 -11.97
CA HIS A 127 -5.79 12.32 -11.68
C HIS A 127 -6.51 13.06 -12.81
N ASP A 128 -5.78 13.48 -13.84
CA ASP A 128 -6.31 13.88 -15.14
C ASP A 128 -7.36 12.89 -15.68
N SER A 129 -7.23 11.61 -15.35
CA SER A 129 -8.16 10.54 -15.75
C SER A 129 -9.61 10.81 -15.35
N TRP A 130 -9.86 11.25 -14.12
CA TRP A 130 -11.20 11.58 -13.64
C TRP A 130 -11.46 13.09 -13.54
N ARG A 131 -10.40 13.91 -13.49
CA ARG A 131 -10.51 15.39 -13.44
C ARG A 131 -11.09 15.96 -14.72
N TRP A 132 -10.69 15.42 -15.88
CA TRP A 132 -11.19 15.91 -17.16
C TRP A 132 -11.43 14.78 -18.17
N LEU A 133 -10.50 13.84 -18.35
CA LEU A 133 -10.57 12.83 -19.42
C LEU A 133 -11.90 12.07 -19.39
N SER A 134 -12.30 11.54 -18.24
CA SER A 134 -13.52 10.75 -18.06
C SER A 134 -14.79 11.46 -18.51
N LYS A 135 -14.96 12.72 -18.11
CA LYS A 135 -16.18 13.50 -18.38
C LYS A 135 -16.16 14.15 -19.76
N GLU A 136 -15.02 14.69 -20.17
CA GLU A 136 -14.86 15.37 -21.46
C GLU A 136 -14.99 14.39 -22.63
N MET A 137 -14.62 13.11 -22.46
CA MET A 137 -14.72 12.09 -23.52
C MET A 137 -16.12 11.92 -24.10
N LYS A 138 -17.16 12.10 -23.27
CA LYS A 138 -18.56 12.04 -23.71
C LYS A 138 -19.01 13.28 -24.48
N LEU A 139 -18.40 14.43 -24.17
CA LEU A 139 -18.77 15.72 -24.75
C LEU A 139 -18.07 15.94 -26.09
N ASP A 140 -16.77 15.64 -26.16
CA ASP A 140 -15.95 15.78 -27.35
C ASP A 140 -14.81 14.77 -27.33
N LYS A 141 -15.06 13.57 -27.87
CA LYS A 141 -14.08 12.48 -27.90
C LYS A 141 -12.77 12.91 -28.58
N GLU A 142 -12.86 13.50 -29.77
CA GLU A 142 -11.66 13.82 -30.56
C GLU A 142 -10.87 14.99 -29.96
N GLY A 143 -11.54 16.06 -29.50
CA GLY A 143 -10.87 17.16 -28.82
C GLY A 143 -10.23 16.72 -27.50
N THR A 144 -10.89 15.85 -26.74
CA THR A 144 -10.36 15.30 -25.48
C THR A 144 -9.11 14.45 -25.73
N ILE A 145 -9.14 13.55 -26.73
CA ILE A 145 -7.95 12.76 -27.06
C ILE A 145 -6.84 13.68 -27.59
N ASN A 146 -7.16 14.70 -28.40
CA ASN A 146 -6.16 15.65 -28.89
C ASN A 146 -5.48 16.45 -27.77
N LYS A 147 -6.24 16.87 -26.76
CA LYS A 147 -5.69 17.48 -25.54
C LYS A 147 -4.71 16.54 -24.83
N LEU A 148 -5.03 15.24 -24.72
CA LEU A 148 -4.13 14.24 -24.15
C LEU A 148 -2.87 14.02 -25.02
N GLU A 149 -3.02 13.98 -26.34
CA GLU A 149 -1.91 13.87 -27.30
C GLU A 149 -0.96 15.07 -27.18
N LYS A 150 -1.49 16.29 -27.04
CA LYS A 150 -0.72 17.52 -26.84
C LYS A 150 0.05 17.53 -25.52
N LEU A 151 -0.56 17.03 -24.44
CA LEU A 151 0.13 16.85 -23.16
C LEU A 151 1.28 15.86 -23.30
N TRP A 152 1.01 14.67 -23.86
CA TRP A 152 2.03 13.63 -24.04
C TRP A 152 3.15 14.03 -24.97
N LEU A 153 2.88 14.83 -26.01
CA LEU A 153 3.94 15.34 -26.89
C LEU A 153 4.93 16.22 -26.12
N GLN A 154 4.46 17.07 -25.20
CA GLN A 154 5.31 17.92 -24.37
C GLN A 154 6.12 17.11 -23.35
N ILE A 155 5.50 16.13 -22.69
CA ILE A 155 6.20 15.21 -21.77
C ILE A 155 7.25 14.40 -22.53
N ALA A 156 6.87 13.80 -23.66
CA ALA A 156 7.76 12.95 -24.44
C ALA A 156 8.95 13.74 -25.00
N ASP A 157 8.74 14.98 -25.49
CA ASP A 157 9.84 15.84 -25.95
C ASP A 157 10.81 16.20 -24.81
N ARG A 158 10.29 16.54 -23.62
CA ARG A 158 11.12 16.86 -22.44
C ARG A 158 12.04 15.71 -22.04
N PHE A 159 11.53 14.48 -22.09
CA PHE A 159 12.20 13.31 -21.54
C PHE A 159 12.81 12.39 -22.62
N LYS A 160 12.82 12.79 -23.90
CA LYS A 160 13.25 11.91 -25.01
C LYS A 160 14.67 11.36 -24.92
N ASP A 161 15.59 12.12 -24.34
CA ASP A 161 17.02 11.74 -24.25
C ASP A 161 17.40 11.06 -22.93
N TYR A 162 16.42 10.70 -22.11
CA TYR A 162 16.63 9.99 -20.85
C TYR A 162 16.87 8.49 -21.06
N SER A 163 17.63 7.88 -20.16
CA SER A 163 17.93 6.44 -20.17
C SER A 163 16.68 5.55 -20.15
N GLU A 164 16.88 4.28 -20.45
CA GLU A 164 15.87 3.21 -20.45
C GLU A 164 15.18 3.01 -19.09
N LYS A 165 15.80 3.48 -18.00
CA LYS A 165 15.24 3.42 -16.66
C LYS A 165 14.06 4.36 -16.45
N LEU A 166 13.89 5.38 -17.29
CA LEU A 166 12.68 6.19 -17.31
C LEU A 166 11.63 5.55 -18.22
N ILE A 167 10.48 5.24 -17.65
CA ILE A 167 9.34 4.57 -18.27
C ILE A 167 8.15 5.52 -18.22
N PHE A 168 7.34 5.52 -19.28
CA PHE A 168 6.09 6.28 -19.31
C PHE A 168 4.91 5.36 -19.04
N GLU A 169 3.92 5.82 -18.29
CA GLU A 169 2.62 5.16 -18.14
C GLU A 169 1.54 6.10 -18.67
N ILE A 170 0.73 5.63 -19.62
CA ILE A 170 -0.16 6.49 -20.42
C ILE A 170 -1.14 7.31 -19.57
N ILE A 171 -1.81 6.67 -18.61
CA ILE A 171 -2.87 7.28 -17.81
C ILE A 171 -3.14 6.42 -16.57
N ASN A 172 -3.43 7.02 -15.42
CA ASN A 172 -3.81 6.27 -14.22
C ASN A 172 -5.31 5.95 -14.20
N GLU A 173 -5.67 4.71 -13.86
CA GLU A 173 -7.06 4.28 -13.59
C GLU A 173 -8.11 4.87 -14.56
N PRO A 174 -7.92 4.72 -15.88
CA PRO A 174 -8.77 5.38 -16.86
C PRO A 174 -10.21 4.94 -16.69
N THR A 175 -11.12 5.91 -16.59
CA THR A 175 -12.56 5.74 -16.46
C THR A 175 -13.27 6.69 -17.41
N TYR A 176 -14.51 6.37 -17.81
CA TYR A 176 -15.28 7.13 -18.77
C TYR A 176 -16.73 7.23 -18.34
N GLU A 177 -17.08 8.36 -17.72
CA GLU A 177 -18.41 8.57 -17.13
C GLU A 177 -19.51 8.55 -18.20
N GLY A 178 -20.56 7.78 -17.93
CA GLY A 178 -21.73 7.73 -18.80
C GLY A 178 -21.59 6.85 -20.05
N PHE A 179 -20.57 5.99 -20.09
CA PHE A 179 -20.41 4.89 -21.05
C PHE A 179 -20.63 3.54 -20.39
N SER A 180 -21.06 2.53 -21.16
CA SER A 180 -21.00 1.14 -20.70
C SER A 180 -19.54 0.66 -20.60
N GLU A 181 -19.27 -0.39 -19.82
CA GLU A 181 -17.90 -0.92 -19.68
C GLU A 181 -17.29 -1.38 -21.03
N GLN A 182 -18.12 -1.86 -21.96
CA GLN A 182 -17.65 -2.28 -23.29
C GLN A 182 -17.20 -1.07 -24.12
N GLU A 183 -18.00 0.00 -24.14
CA GLU A 183 -17.64 1.24 -24.84
C GLU A 183 -16.43 1.91 -24.19
N ALA A 184 -16.41 1.99 -22.86
CA ALA A 184 -15.30 2.51 -22.08
C ALA A 184 -14.00 1.73 -22.32
N GLY A 185 -14.07 0.39 -22.43
CA GLY A 185 -12.93 -0.45 -22.78
C GLY A 185 -12.41 -0.19 -24.20
N ALA A 186 -13.32 -0.02 -25.17
CA ALA A 186 -12.95 0.34 -26.54
C ALA A 186 -12.28 1.73 -26.62
N LEU A 187 -12.81 2.72 -25.88
CA LEU A 187 -12.21 4.04 -25.76
C LEU A 187 -10.81 3.97 -25.14
N GLN A 188 -10.61 3.18 -24.08
CA GLN A 188 -9.29 3.02 -23.49
C GLN A 188 -8.29 2.39 -24.47
N ASN A 189 -8.71 1.41 -25.26
CA ASN A 189 -7.85 0.81 -26.28
C ASN A 189 -7.45 1.85 -27.35
N GLU A 190 -8.38 2.70 -27.78
CA GLU A 190 -8.10 3.82 -28.72
C GLU A 190 -7.11 4.82 -28.11
N VAL A 191 -7.33 5.24 -26.86
CA VAL A 191 -6.42 6.14 -26.12
C VAL A 191 -5.02 5.53 -26.02
N ASN A 192 -4.90 4.27 -25.62
CA ASN A 192 -3.63 3.57 -25.52
C ASN A 192 -2.87 3.57 -26.85
N GLU A 193 -3.54 3.23 -27.96
CA GLU A 193 -2.90 3.18 -29.27
C GLU A 193 -2.44 4.56 -29.74
N ARG A 194 -3.30 5.59 -29.62
CA ARG A 194 -3.01 6.94 -30.09
C ARG A 194 -1.88 7.59 -29.30
N ILE A 195 -1.91 7.48 -27.97
CA ILE A 195 -0.86 8.05 -27.13
C ILE A 195 0.46 7.31 -27.29
N LEU A 196 0.45 5.98 -27.39
CA LEU A 196 1.65 5.22 -27.70
C LEU A 196 2.28 5.69 -29.03
N ARG A 197 1.45 5.92 -30.06
CA ARG A 197 1.92 6.45 -31.34
C ARG A 197 2.55 7.84 -31.20
N VAL A 198 1.97 8.73 -30.40
CA VAL A 198 2.59 10.05 -30.11
C VAL A 198 3.96 9.89 -29.47
N ILE A 199 4.07 9.04 -28.45
CA ILE A 199 5.34 8.78 -27.75
C ILE A 199 6.38 8.24 -28.74
N ARG A 200 6.04 7.21 -29.52
CA ARG A 200 6.98 6.58 -30.48
C ARG A 200 7.48 7.55 -31.56
N ASN A 201 6.68 8.54 -31.94
CA ASN A 201 7.03 9.53 -32.98
C ASN A 201 7.67 10.83 -32.43
N SER A 202 7.96 10.90 -31.13
CA SER A 202 8.50 12.12 -30.50
C SER A 202 10.04 12.25 -30.58
N GLY A 203 10.73 11.26 -31.14
CA GLY A 203 12.18 11.26 -31.33
C GLY A 203 12.99 10.84 -30.08
N GLY A 204 14.32 11.05 -30.14
CA GLY A 204 15.24 10.58 -29.11
C GLY A 204 15.17 9.06 -28.93
N TYR A 205 15.06 8.59 -27.69
CA TYR A 205 14.93 7.18 -27.33
C TYR A 205 13.49 6.68 -27.18
N ASN A 206 12.49 7.54 -27.46
CA ASN A 206 11.09 7.21 -27.24
C ASN A 206 10.53 6.18 -28.23
N ASP A 207 11.24 5.92 -29.34
CA ASP A 207 10.96 4.83 -30.29
C ASP A 207 11.07 3.44 -29.64
N ARG A 208 11.89 3.33 -28.59
CA ARG A 208 12.20 2.08 -27.88
C ARG A 208 11.96 2.13 -26.37
N ARG A 209 11.66 3.30 -25.80
CA ARG A 209 11.31 3.47 -24.37
C ARG A 209 10.14 2.57 -23.99
N LEU A 210 10.24 1.91 -22.84
CA LEU A 210 9.13 1.13 -22.31
C LEU A 210 7.94 2.03 -21.97
N VAL A 211 6.73 1.56 -22.32
CA VAL A 211 5.47 2.26 -22.02
C VAL A 211 4.53 1.32 -21.29
N VAL A 212 4.10 1.70 -20.09
CA VAL A 212 3.03 1.02 -19.36
C VAL A 212 1.69 1.44 -19.95
N VAL A 213 0.90 0.45 -20.35
CA VAL A 213 -0.45 0.61 -20.90
C VAL A 213 -1.47 0.06 -19.90
N PRO A 214 -2.40 0.89 -19.41
CA PRO A 214 -3.44 0.45 -18.48
C PRO A 214 -4.66 -0.12 -19.24
N PRO A 215 -5.30 -1.18 -18.72
CA PRO A 215 -6.69 -1.50 -19.05
C PRO A 215 -7.65 -0.52 -18.35
N LEU A 216 -8.95 -0.61 -18.67
CA LEU A 216 -10.00 0.18 -18.01
C LEU A 216 -9.94 -0.03 -16.49
N TRP A 217 -9.90 1.07 -15.72
CA TRP A 217 -9.73 1.10 -14.25
C TRP A 217 -8.50 0.38 -13.71
N THR A 218 -7.53 0.04 -14.55
CA THR A 218 -6.39 -0.84 -14.18
C THR A 218 -6.83 -2.19 -13.56
N ASP A 219 -8.05 -2.64 -13.88
CA ASP A 219 -8.69 -3.82 -13.27
C ASP A 219 -8.41 -5.10 -14.07
N THR A 220 -8.17 -6.21 -13.37
CA THR A 220 -7.78 -7.49 -14.01
C THR A 220 -8.91 -8.17 -14.77
N TYR A 221 -10.16 -8.05 -14.30
CA TYR A 221 -11.32 -8.62 -14.98
C TYR A 221 -11.71 -7.80 -16.21
N LYS A 222 -11.64 -6.47 -16.12
CA LYS A 222 -11.81 -5.56 -17.26
C LYS A 222 -10.70 -5.75 -18.29
N ALA A 223 -9.47 -6.01 -17.84
CA ALA A 223 -8.38 -6.37 -18.74
C ALA A 223 -8.70 -7.65 -19.51
N GLU A 224 -9.11 -8.72 -18.82
CA GLU A 224 -9.41 -10.00 -19.49
C GLU A 224 -10.52 -9.88 -20.53
N LYS A 225 -11.54 -9.05 -20.24
CA LYS A 225 -12.75 -8.94 -21.05
C LYS A 225 -12.68 -7.90 -22.18
N TYR A 226 -12.04 -6.77 -21.94
CA TYR A 226 -12.15 -5.59 -22.82
C TYR A 226 -10.82 -5.08 -23.38
N PHE A 227 -9.69 -5.44 -22.78
CA PHE A 227 -8.40 -4.87 -23.18
C PHE A 227 -7.85 -5.52 -24.44
N VAL A 228 -7.39 -4.67 -25.36
CA VAL A 228 -6.66 -5.07 -26.57
C VAL A 228 -5.29 -4.40 -26.50
N PRO A 229 -4.22 -5.14 -26.13
CA PRO A 229 -2.88 -4.57 -26.06
C PRO A 229 -2.44 -4.02 -27.42
N PRO A 230 -1.85 -2.81 -27.50
CA PRO A 230 -1.21 -2.33 -28.71
C PRO A 230 -0.14 -3.31 -29.20
N LYS A 231 0.02 -3.43 -30.53
CA LYS A 231 1.06 -4.27 -31.13
C LYS A 231 2.40 -3.54 -31.11
N ASP A 232 3.07 -3.56 -29.96
CA ASP A 232 4.36 -2.93 -29.74
C ASP A 232 5.20 -3.83 -28.81
N PRO A 233 6.46 -4.15 -29.13
CA PRO A 233 7.28 -5.06 -28.33
C PRO A 233 7.79 -4.42 -27.03
N ASN A 234 7.65 -3.12 -26.85
CA ASN A 234 8.20 -2.34 -25.74
C ASN A 234 7.10 -1.78 -24.84
N ILE A 235 6.03 -2.56 -24.64
CA ILE A 235 4.95 -2.22 -23.69
C ILE A 235 4.92 -3.17 -22.49
N ILE A 236 4.38 -2.65 -21.40
CA ILE A 236 4.11 -3.36 -20.15
C ILE A 236 2.63 -3.15 -19.82
N ILE A 237 1.89 -4.19 -19.46
CA ILE A 237 0.50 -4.04 -19.02
C ILE A 237 0.50 -3.67 -17.54
N GLY A 238 -0.13 -2.54 -17.18
CA GLY A 238 -0.21 -2.06 -15.80
C GLY A 238 -1.59 -2.28 -15.19
N VAL A 239 -1.69 -3.02 -14.09
CA VAL A 239 -2.92 -3.23 -13.30
C VAL A 239 -2.73 -2.76 -11.86
N HIS A 240 -3.79 -2.46 -11.13
CA HIS A 240 -3.75 -2.18 -9.69
C HIS A 240 -4.44 -3.30 -8.91
N TYR A 241 -4.09 -3.48 -7.63
CA TYR A 241 -4.68 -4.53 -6.80
C TYR A 241 -4.92 -4.08 -5.35
N TYR A 242 -6.19 -3.79 -5.04
CA TYR A 242 -6.68 -3.44 -3.70
C TYR A 242 -7.76 -4.40 -3.20
N SER A 243 -7.78 -5.63 -3.70
CA SER A 243 -8.80 -6.63 -3.40
C SER A 243 -8.39 -7.54 -2.23
N PRO A 244 -9.33 -8.00 -1.40
CA PRO A 244 -10.74 -7.61 -1.40
C PRO A 244 -10.93 -6.26 -0.67
N TRP A 245 -11.72 -5.37 -1.26
CA TRP A 245 -11.86 -3.98 -0.80
C TRP A 245 -12.33 -3.87 0.65
N ASP A 246 -13.22 -4.75 1.08
CA ASP A 246 -13.72 -4.78 2.46
C ASP A 246 -12.61 -5.04 3.49
N PHE A 247 -11.58 -5.81 3.14
CA PHE A 247 -10.39 -5.97 3.98
C PHE A 247 -9.44 -4.78 3.82
N THR A 248 -9.04 -4.45 2.60
CA THR A 248 -8.02 -3.42 2.36
C THR A 248 -8.47 -2.05 2.83
N ALA A 249 -9.79 -1.80 2.80
CA ALA A 249 -10.44 -0.59 3.25
C ALA A 249 -10.97 -0.64 4.70
N ASN A 250 -10.78 -1.73 5.46
CA ASN A 250 -11.42 -1.93 6.78
C ASN A 250 -12.94 -1.65 6.77
N TRP A 251 -13.62 -2.10 5.72
CA TRP A 251 -15.05 -1.89 5.61
C TRP A 251 -15.82 -3.09 6.12
N TRP A 252 -16.98 -2.79 6.67
CA TRP A 252 -17.98 -3.78 7.04
C TRP A 252 -17.48 -4.86 8.00
N GLY A 253 -16.51 -4.51 8.85
CA GLY A 253 -16.02 -5.37 9.92
C GLY A 253 -15.11 -6.51 9.47
N ARG A 254 -14.52 -6.46 8.26
CA ARG A 254 -13.54 -7.47 7.83
C ARG A 254 -12.17 -7.19 8.44
N LYS A 255 -11.90 -7.83 9.58
CA LYS A 255 -10.72 -7.61 10.44
C LYS A 255 -9.49 -8.44 10.07
N SER A 256 -9.65 -9.46 9.23
CA SER A 256 -8.60 -10.44 8.93
C SER A 256 -8.65 -10.89 7.48
N TRP A 257 -7.54 -11.48 7.05
CA TRP A 257 -7.31 -12.04 5.74
C TRP A 257 -6.31 -13.20 5.89
N GLY A 258 -6.45 -14.25 5.09
CA GLY A 258 -5.48 -15.35 5.02
C GLY A 258 -6.07 -16.75 4.99
N THR A 259 -7.40 -16.87 4.89
CA THR A 259 -8.05 -18.16 4.65
C THR A 259 -7.63 -18.75 3.29
N ASP A 260 -7.83 -20.05 3.09
CA ASP A 260 -7.51 -20.67 1.79
C ASP A 260 -8.31 -20.05 0.64
N ARG A 261 -9.57 -19.66 0.91
CA ARG A 261 -10.40 -18.93 -0.04
C ARG A 261 -9.83 -17.55 -0.38
N ASP A 262 -9.29 -16.83 0.60
CA ASP A 262 -8.66 -15.53 0.37
C ASP A 262 -7.44 -15.66 -0.57
N LYS A 263 -6.59 -16.65 -0.28
CA LYS A 263 -5.37 -16.93 -1.05
C LYS A 263 -5.71 -17.39 -2.47
N GLU A 264 -6.70 -18.26 -2.62
CA GLU A 264 -7.18 -18.73 -3.93
C GLU A 264 -7.80 -17.61 -4.76
N GLN A 265 -8.61 -16.74 -4.14
CA GLN A 265 -9.22 -15.61 -4.84
C GLN A 265 -8.16 -14.63 -5.34
N MET A 266 -7.16 -14.29 -4.51
CA MET A 266 -6.05 -13.43 -4.92
C MET A 266 -5.23 -14.05 -6.07
N ASP A 267 -4.92 -15.34 -6.01
CA ASP A 267 -4.26 -16.04 -7.12
C ASP A 267 -5.08 -15.97 -8.40
N LYS A 268 -6.39 -16.22 -8.32
CA LYS A 268 -7.31 -16.17 -9.46
C LYS A 268 -7.35 -14.78 -10.09
N ASP A 269 -7.49 -13.73 -9.28
CA ASP A 269 -7.60 -12.34 -9.77
C ASP A 269 -6.37 -11.92 -10.58
N ILE A 270 -5.18 -12.36 -10.18
CA ILE A 270 -3.92 -12.04 -10.87
C ILE A 270 -3.68 -12.99 -12.05
N ARG A 271 -3.98 -14.28 -11.88
CA ARG A 271 -3.82 -15.30 -12.93
C ARG A 271 -4.61 -14.98 -14.18
N ILE A 272 -5.86 -14.51 -14.02
CA ILE A 272 -6.80 -14.35 -15.14
C ILE A 272 -6.24 -13.44 -16.23
N VAL A 273 -5.62 -12.31 -15.85
CA VAL A 273 -5.03 -11.37 -16.79
C VAL A 273 -3.70 -11.88 -17.32
N ARG A 274 -2.91 -12.56 -16.48
CA ARG A 274 -1.61 -13.11 -16.90
C ARG A 274 -1.75 -14.21 -17.96
N GLU A 275 -2.73 -15.10 -17.81
CA GLU A 275 -3.03 -16.18 -18.75
C GLU A 275 -3.65 -15.67 -20.04
N LYS A 276 -4.44 -14.59 -19.98
CA LYS A 276 -5.03 -13.95 -21.16
C LYS A 276 -3.97 -13.37 -22.09
N PHE A 277 -2.90 -12.80 -21.54
CA PHE A 277 -1.86 -12.10 -22.30
C PHE A 277 -0.46 -12.69 -22.01
N PRO A 278 -0.19 -13.95 -22.42
CA PRO A 278 1.01 -14.66 -22.02
C PRO A 278 2.31 -13.98 -22.51
N SER A 279 2.24 -13.33 -23.67
CA SER A 279 3.35 -12.70 -24.39
C SER A 279 3.64 -11.24 -24.01
N TYR A 280 3.03 -10.73 -22.94
CA TYR A 280 3.30 -9.39 -22.43
C TYR A 280 3.92 -9.42 -21.04
N ALA A 281 4.72 -8.40 -20.74
CA ALA A 281 5.22 -8.11 -19.41
C ALA A 281 4.17 -7.32 -18.60
N PHE A 282 4.27 -7.39 -17.28
CA PHE A 282 3.23 -6.91 -16.38
C PHE A 282 3.79 -6.22 -15.13
N ILE A 283 3.06 -5.23 -14.64
CA ILE A 283 3.25 -4.67 -13.30
C ILE A 283 1.91 -4.61 -12.54
N ILE A 284 1.99 -4.75 -11.22
CA ILE A 284 0.98 -4.27 -10.30
C ILE A 284 1.43 -2.87 -9.89
N GLY A 285 0.93 -1.85 -10.59
CA GLY A 285 1.34 -0.44 -10.47
C GLY A 285 0.98 0.19 -9.13
N GLU A 286 -0.04 -0.35 -8.46
CA GLU A 286 -0.40 0.03 -7.10
C GLU A 286 -0.97 -1.16 -6.33
N TYR A 287 -0.56 -1.26 -5.08
CA TYR A 287 -1.22 -2.06 -4.05
C TYR A 287 -0.97 -1.44 -2.68
N GLY A 288 -1.89 -1.66 -1.75
CA GLY A 288 -1.80 -1.14 -0.40
C GLY A 288 -3.06 -1.46 0.39
N LEU A 289 -3.06 -1.12 1.67
CA LEU A 289 -4.25 -1.23 2.52
C LEU A 289 -4.03 -0.45 3.81
N PHE A 290 -5.11 -0.24 4.55
CA PHE A 290 -5.09 0.45 5.84
C PHE A 290 -5.92 -0.27 6.91
N ASN A 291 -5.99 -1.61 6.93
CA ASN A 291 -6.93 -2.35 7.79
C ASN A 291 -6.77 -2.07 9.31
N GLY A 292 -5.56 -1.76 9.76
CA GLY A 292 -5.19 -1.55 11.15
C GLY A 292 -4.71 -2.83 11.84
N ASN A 293 -5.10 -4.03 11.39
CA ASN A 293 -4.64 -5.29 11.96
C ASN A 293 -3.27 -5.71 11.39
N LYS A 294 -2.17 -5.17 11.95
CA LYS A 294 -0.80 -5.31 11.42
C LYS A 294 -0.39 -6.73 11.03
N PRO A 295 -0.55 -7.77 11.85
CA PRO A 295 -0.30 -9.15 11.43
C PRO A 295 -1.03 -9.60 10.15
N ALA A 296 -2.30 -9.22 9.99
CA ALA A 296 -3.08 -9.57 8.81
C ALA A 296 -2.61 -8.77 7.58
N GLU A 297 -2.20 -7.51 7.75
CA GLU A 297 -1.58 -6.69 6.70
C GLU A 297 -0.28 -7.33 6.20
N TRP A 298 0.60 -7.71 7.14
CA TRP A 298 1.86 -8.39 6.86
C TRP A 298 1.66 -9.69 6.07
N TYR A 299 0.68 -10.51 6.47
CA TYR A 299 0.35 -11.76 5.78
C TYR A 299 -0.20 -11.52 4.37
N TYR A 300 -1.07 -10.50 4.22
CA TYR A 300 -1.59 -10.08 2.91
C TYR A 300 -0.47 -9.66 1.96
N PHE A 301 0.44 -8.78 2.42
CA PHE A 301 1.54 -8.30 1.61
C PHE A 301 2.45 -9.44 1.16
N ASP A 302 2.89 -10.33 2.06
CA ASP A 302 3.70 -11.49 1.68
C ASP A 302 3.02 -12.35 0.62
N ASN A 303 1.73 -12.67 0.80
CA ASN A 303 1.02 -13.50 -0.16
C ASN A 303 0.86 -12.80 -1.52
N LEU A 304 0.51 -11.51 -1.54
CA LEU A 304 0.40 -10.74 -2.78
C LEU A 304 1.73 -10.72 -3.54
N ILE A 305 2.84 -10.42 -2.86
CA ILE A 305 4.16 -10.42 -3.47
C ILE A 305 4.52 -11.81 -4.02
N ARG A 306 4.25 -12.89 -3.27
CA ARG A 306 4.50 -14.25 -3.75
C ARG A 306 3.67 -14.61 -4.98
N VAL A 307 2.40 -14.19 -5.03
CA VAL A 307 1.53 -14.39 -6.20
C VAL A 307 2.04 -13.58 -7.39
N ALA A 308 2.38 -12.31 -7.20
CA ALA A 308 2.95 -11.47 -8.25
C ALA A 308 4.25 -12.07 -8.82
N LYS A 309 5.15 -12.56 -7.95
CA LYS A 309 6.38 -13.26 -8.38
C LYS A 309 6.09 -14.54 -9.15
N LYS A 310 5.13 -15.36 -8.70
CA LYS A 310 4.68 -16.57 -9.42
C LYS A 310 4.29 -16.24 -10.86
N TYR A 311 3.66 -15.08 -11.08
CA TYR A 311 3.21 -14.61 -12.39
C TYR A 311 4.19 -13.63 -13.08
N LYS A 312 5.39 -13.44 -12.52
CA LYS A 312 6.47 -12.57 -13.04
C LYS A 312 6.02 -11.11 -13.24
N MET A 313 5.36 -10.55 -12.22
CA MET A 313 4.93 -9.15 -12.20
C MET A 313 5.77 -8.39 -11.18
N ALA A 314 6.21 -7.18 -11.53
CA ALA A 314 6.77 -6.26 -10.55
C ALA A 314 5.64 -5.61 -9.76
N THR A 315 5.92 -5.25 -8.52
CA THR A 315 4.91 -4.69 -7.61
C THR A 315 5.33 -3.30 -7.14
N PHE A 316 4.37 -2.38 -7.06
CA PHE A 316 4.61 -1.01 -6.63
C PHE A 316 3.74 -0.66 -5.44
N TYR A 317 4.35 -0.55 -4.26
CA TYR A 317 3.64 -0.26 -3.01
C TYR A 317 3.10 1.17 -3.03
N TRP A 318 1.80 1.35 -2.80
CA TRP A 318 1.18 2.67 -2.71
C TRP A 318 1.47 3.34 -1.36
N ASP A 319 2.14 4.48 -1.40
CA ASP A 319 2.46 5.27 -0.22
C ASP A 319 2.13 6.75 -0.43
N ASN A 320 0.96 7.13 0.07
CA ASN A 320 0.45 8.50 0.09
C ASN A 320 1.12 9.40 1.14
N GLY A 321 2.19 8.95 1.82
CA GLY A 321 2.86 9.66 2.92
C GLY A 321 2.42 9.19 4.30
N GLU A 322 1.43 8.30 4.40
CA GLU A 322 0.99 7.67 5.65
C GLU A 322 1.89 6.48 6.06
N ASN A 323 2.69 5.90 5.17
CA ASN A 323 3.57 4.78 5.53
C ASN A 323 5.01 5.24 5.80
N TYR A 324 5.67 5.88 4.84
CA TYR A 324 6.94 6.55 5.05
C TYR A 324 6.72 8.01 5.47
N ASP A 325 7.06 8.34 6.71
CA ASP A 325 7.07 9.73 7.18
C ASP A 325 8.25 10.48 6.52
N ARG A 326 7.94 11.20 5.45
CA ARG A 326 8.94 11.94 4.66
C ARG A 326 9.62 13.05 5.46
N ARG A 327 8.98 13.59 6.51
CA ARG A 327 9.57 14.67 7.33
C ARG A 327 10.56 14.11 8.34
N ASN A 328 10.15 13.03 9.01
CA ASN A 328 10.93 12.42 10.08
C ASN A 328 11.87 11.31 9.59
N ARG A 329 11.74 10.90 8.33
CA ARG A 329 12.51 9.83 7.68
C ARG A 329 12.35 8.47 8.40
N VAL A 330 11.12 8.15 8.77
CA VAL A 330 10.77 6.94 9.52
C VAL A 330 9.63 6.20 8.85
N TRP A 331 9.76 4.88 8.73
CA TRP A 331 8.65 4.00 8.36
C TRP A 331 7.75 3.77 9.58
N ARG A 332 6.47 4.12 9.47
CA ARG A 332 5.48 3.88 10.54
C ARG A 332 5.25 2.39 10.77
N ASP A 333 5.50 1.56 9.75
CA ASP A 333 5.50 0.10 9.82
C ASP A 333 6.67 -0.48 9.01
N GLU A 334 7.90 -0.35 9.55
CA GLU A 334 9.10 -0.90 8.91
C GLU A 334 9.04 -2.43 8.74
N GLN A 335 8.26 -3.13 9.59
CA GLN A 335 8.09 -4.58 9.52
C GLN A 335 7.37 -4.99 8.23
N ALA A 336 6.30 -4.29 7.85
CA ALA A 336 5.61 -4.51 6.58
C ALA A 336 6.57 -4.34 5.39
N ILE A 337 7.42 -3.31 5.42
CA ILE A 337 8.39 -3.06 4.35
C ILE A 337 9.43 -4.18 4.28
N LYS A 338 9.99 -4.60 5.42
CA LYS A 338 10.93 -5.74 5.44
C LYS A 338 10.31 -7.00 4.86
N ILE A 339 9.04 -7.29 5.16
CA ILE A 339 8.31 -8.43 4.61
C ILE A 339 8.16 -8.32 3.09
N ILE A 340 7.72 -7.16 2.59
CA ILE A 340 7.60 -6.87 1.16
C ILE A 340 8.94 -7.11 0.47
N ILE A 341 10.00 -6.49 0.99
CA ILE A 341 11.35 -6.59 0.42
C ILE A 341 11.84 -8.05 0.43
N ASN A 342 11.69 -8.78 1.55
CA ASN A 342 12.15 -10.16 1.66
C ASN A 342 11.41 -11.09 0.68
N ALA A 343 10.08 -10.95 0.58
CA ALA A 343 9.26 -11.69 -0.37
C ALA A 343 9.62 -11.35 -1.83
N SER A 344 9.89 -10.08 -2.12
CA SER A 344 10.28 -9.59 -3.45
C SER A 344 11.65 -10.13 -3.86
N TYR A 345 12.53 -10.43 -2.91
CA TYR A 345 13.78 -11.15 -3.15
C TYR A 345 13.64 -12.67 -3.24
N GLY A 346 12.41 -13.19 -3.29
CA GLY A 346 12.11 -14.61 -3.48
C GLY A 346 12.23 -15.47 -2.21
N LYS A 347 12.48 -14.85 -1.06
CA LYS A 347 12.48 -15.53 0.23
C LYS A 347 11.05 -15.63 0.76
N ARG A 348 10.80 -16.59 1.64
CA ARG A 348 9.47 -16.79 2.24
C ARG A 348 9.48 -16.33 3.69
N ASN A 349 8.46 -15.58 4.08
CA ASN A 349 8.32 -15.13 5.46
C ASN A 349 7.52 -16.16 6.29
N ALA A 350 7.92 -16.33 7.55
CA ALA A 350 7.20 -17.12 8.53
C ALA A 350 6.24 -16.23 9.31
N PHE A 351 5.09 -16.79 9.69
CA PHE A 351 4.02 -16.05 10.35
C PHE A 351 3.57 -16.74 11.64
N LEU A 352 3.16 -15.93 12.62
CA LEU A 352 2.64 -16.41 13.89
C LEU A 352 1.12 -16.29 13.95
N ASN A 353 0.48 -17.24 14.62
CA ASN A 353 -0.94 -17.17 15.00
C ASN A 353 -1.10 -17.55 16.48
N PRO A 354 -1.57 -16.63 17.35
CA PRO A 354 -1.93 -15.26 17.04
C PRO A 354 -0.70 -14.40 16.71
N GLY A 355 -0.87 -13.39 15.84
CA GLY A 355 0.19 -12.45 15.48
C GLY A 355 0.40 -11.31 16.48
N VAL A 356 -0.53 -11.15 17.42
CA VAL A 356 -0.43 -10.30 18.62
C VAL A 356 -1.03 -11.09 19.78
N LEU A 357 -0.34 -11.15 20.91
CA LEU A 357 -0.81 -11.89 22.07
C LEU A 357 -1.43 -10.95 23.11
N TYR A 358 -2.76 -10.96 23.20
CA TYR A 358 -3.50 -10.21 24.20
C TYR A 358 -3.63 -11.02 25.50
N ILE A 359 -3.11 -10.48 26.61
CA ILE A 359 -3.18 -11.10 27.92
C ILE A 359 -4.01 -10.23 28.85
N LYS A 360 -5.15 -10.77 29.29
CA LYS A 360 -6.05 -10.07 30.21
C LYS A 360 -5.44 -10.03 31.61
N GLU A 361 -5.56 -8.89 32.26
CA GLU A 361 -5.14 -8.69 33.65
C GLU A 361 -5.67 -9.82 34.54
N ASN A 362 -4.81 -10.34 35.43
CA ASN A 362 -5.14 -11.40 36.38
C ASN A 362 -5.56 -12.76 35.77
N LYS A 363 -5.40 -12.95 34.44
CA LYS A 363 -5.70 -14.21 33.74
C LYS A 363 -4.52 -14.77 32.96
N VAL A 364 -3.32 -14.73 33.55
CA VAL A 364 -2.08 -15.22 32.92
C VAL A 364 -2.01 -16.75 32.96
N LYS A 365 -1.83 -17.37 31.79
CA LYS A 365 -1.70 -18.83 31.59
C LYS A 365 -0.59 -19.12 30.58
N ASP A 366 -0.31 -20.40 30.34
CA ASP A 366 0.53 -20.81 29.20
C ASP A 366 -0.21 -20.45 27.91
N GLU A 367 0.49 -19.86 26.94
CA GLU A 367 -0.10 -19.39 25.68
C GLU A 367 0.49 -20.12 24.48
N SER A 368 -0.37 -20.60 23.59
CA SER A 368 0.03 -21.30 22.36
C SER A 368 0.25 -20.29 21.23
N VAL A 369 1.34 -20.47 20.50
CA VAL A 369 1.66 -19.72 19.29
C VAL A 369 1.93 -20.73 18.18
N GLU A 370 1.03 -20.79 17.22
CA GLU A 370 1.21 -21.56 15.99
C GLU A 370 2.11 -20.79 15.01
N ILE A 371 2.85 -21.52 14.19
CA ILE A 371 3.83 -20.97 13.25
C ILE A 371 3.55 -21.54 11.85
N GLU A 372 3.33 -20.66 10.89
CA GLU A 372 3.43 -20.98 9.48
C GLU A 372 4.88 -20.78 9.03
N LEU A 373 5.65 -21.87 8.97
CA LEU A 373 7.10 -21.80 8.70
C LEU A 373 7.45 -21.38 7.27
N ASN A 374 6.60 -21.70 6.29
CA ASN A 374 6.83 -21.40 4.88
C ASN A 374 8.22 -21.81 4.34
N GLY A 375 8.71 -22.96 4.77
CA GLY A 375 10.04 -23.48 4.39
C GLY A 375 11.20 -23.00 5.26
N ASN A 376 10.94 -22.12 6.23
CA ASN A 376 11.93 -21.73 7.24
C ASN A 376 12.06 -22.78 8.35
N SER A 377 13.14 -22.67 9.12
CA SER A 377 13.25 -23.31 10.45
C SER A 377 13.24 -22.25 11.54
N PHE A 378 12.60 -22.56 12.66
CA PHE A 378 12.61 -21.72 13.87
C PHE A 378 13.99 -21.75 14.52
N VAL A 379 14.52 -20.58 14.88
CA VAL A 379 15.87 -20.42 15.46
C VAL A 379 15.80 -20.10 16.96
N GLY A 380 14.85 -19.26 17.38
CA GLY A 380 14.70 -18.88 18.78
C GLY A 380 13.83 -17.65 18.98
N ILE A 381 13.54 -17.33 20.25
CA ILE A 381 12.79 -16.13 20.65
C ILE A 381 13.71 -15.21 21.45
N TYR A 382 13.65 -13.92 21.18
CA TYR A 382 14.49 -12.92 21.84
C TYR A 382 13.64 -11.78 22.43
N LEU A 383 13.99 -11.35 23.63
CA LEU A 383 13.45 -10.16 24.28
C LEU A 383 14.60 -9.21 24.61
N ASN A 384 14.57 -7.98 24.09
CA ASN A 384 15.62 -6.98 24.29
C ASN A 384 17.04 -7.51 23.97
N GLY A 385 17.16 -8.27 22.88
CA GLY A 385 18.41 -8.89 22.44
C GLY A 385 18.85 -10.14 23.21
N LYS A 386 18.16 -10.50 24.30
CA LYS A 386 18.45 -11.71 25.08
C LYS A 386 17.59 -12.88 24.60
N GLY A 387 18.23 -14.01 24.30
CA GLY A 387 17.53 -15.24 23.94
C GLY A 387 16.77 -15.81 25.13
N LEU A 388 15.53 -16.21 24.90
CA LEU A 388 14.72 -16.95 25.87
C LEU A 388 15.21 -18.41 25.98
N ILE A 389 15.02 -19.01 27.14
CA ILE A 389 15.50 -20.36 27.46
C ILE A 389 14.39 -21.38 27.13
N GLN A 390 14.63 -22.22 26.12
CA GLN A 390 13.76 -23.36 25.82
C GLN A 390 13.69 -24.33 27.00
N GLY A 391 12.49 -24.83 27.30
CA GLY A 391 12.18 -25.66 28.47
C GLY A 391 11.81 -24.86 29.73
N LYS A 392 12.18 -23.57 29.80
CA LYS A 392 11.86 -22.69 30.93
C LYS A 392 10.90 -21.56 30.54
N ASP A 393 11.31 -20.74 29.57
CA ASP A 393 10.55 -19.56 29.15
C ASP A 393 9.50 -19.92 28.09
N TYR A 394 9.81 -20.91 27.26
CA TYR A 394 8.90 -21.51 26.28
C TYR A 394 9.21 -22.99 26.06
N VAL A 395 8.25 -23.74 25.50
CA VAL A 395 8.43 -25.12 25.04
C VAL A 395 8.05 -25.20 23.56
N GLN A 396 8.82 -25.93 22.77
CA GLN A 396 8.47 -26.26 21.39
C GLN A 396 7.84 -27.64 21.37
N GLU A 397 6.52 -27.69 21.15
CA GLU A 397 5.78 -28.96 21.08
C GLU A 397 5.94 -29.63 19.70
N SER A 398 6.07 -28.82 18.65
CA SER A 398 6.32 -29.27 17.29
C SER A 398 7.06 -28.19 16.49
N PRO A 399 7.52 -28.47 15.25
CA PRO A 399 8.10 -27.43 14.39
C PRO A 399 7.19 -26.21 14.19
N ASN A 400 5.87 -26.43 14.21
CA ASN A 400 4.86 -25.40 13.94
C ASN A 400 4.14 -24.90 15.19
N ARG A 401 4.52 -25.33 16.39
CA ARG A 401 3.80 -24.98 17.63
C ARG A 401 4.72 -24.77 18.82
N LEU A 402 4.60 -23.58 19.41
CA LEU A 402 5.33 -23.15 20.61
C LEU A 402 4.35 -22.80 21.73
N ILE A 403 4.75 -23.06 22.98
CA ILE A 403 4.02 -22.68 24.18
C ILE A 403 4.88 -21.70 24.98
N LEU A 404 4.44 -20.44 25.09
CA LEU A 404 5.03 -19.46 26.02
C LEU A 404 4.57 -19.78 27.43
N LYS A 405 5.51 -19.89 28.38
CA LYS A 405 5.20 -20.31 29.74
C LYS A 405 4.61 -19.19 30.57
N LYS A 406 3.58 -19.50 31.36
CA LYS A 406 2.90 -18.56 32.26
C LYS A 406 3.86 -17.83 33.19
N GLU A 407 4.88 -18.53 33.69
CA GLU A 407 5.85 -17.95 34.62
C GLU A 407 6.77 -16.94 33.92
N PHE A 408 7.12 -17.17 32.65
CA PHE A 408 7.78 -16.16 31.84
C PHE A 408 6.87 -14.97 31.57
N LEU A 409 5.61 -15.22 31.18
CA LEU A 409 4.64 -14.16 30.90
C LEU A 409 4.40 -13.28 32.14
N LYS A 410 4.24 -13.85 33.33
CA LYS A 410 4.13 -13.09 34.59
C LYS A 410 5.31 -12.15 34.83
N ASN A 411 6.52 -12.54 34.43
CA ASN A 411 7.73 -11.74 34.67
C ASN A 411 7.84 -10.53 33.73
N ILE A 412 7.17 -10.54 32.58
CA ILE A 412 7.20 -9.44 31.61
C ILE A 412 5.98 -8.53 31.70
N LEU A 413 4.87 -9.01 32.29
CA LEU A 413 3.68 -8.22 32.54
C LEU A 413 3.93 -7.25 33.70
N THR A 414 3.45 -6.01 33.56
CA THR A 414 3.61 -4.96 34.58
C THR A 414 2.25 -4.64 35.18
N PRO A 415 2.05 -4.77 36.51
CA PRO A 415 0.77 -4.44 37.14
C PRO A 415 0.28 -3.04 36.75
N GLN A 416 -1.00 -2.94 36.36
CA GLN A 416 -1.67 -1.69 35.97
C GLN A 416 -1.10 -0.95 34.75
N SER A 417 -0.14 -1.54 34.03
CA SER A 417 0.34 -1.02 32.73
C SER A 417 -0.40 -1.73 31.61
N TYR A 418 -1.15 -1.00 30.78
CA TYR A 418 -1.93 -1.57 29.68
C TYR A 418 -1.42 -1.10 28.32
N GLY A 419 -1.51 -1.97 27.31
CA GLY A 419 -0.93 -1.77 25.98
C GLY A 419 0.20 -2.77 25.72
N VAL A 420 1.04 -2.47 24.74
CA VAL A 420 2.22 -3.30 24.42
C VAL A 420 3.23 -3.17 25.57
N VAL A 421 3.45 -4.26 26.31
CA VAL A 421 4.40 -4.30 27.44
C VAL A 421 5.71 -5.00 27.11
N ALA A 422 5.71 -5.84 26.09
CA ALA A 422 6.90 -6.51 25.58
C ALA A 422 6.73 -6.83 24.09
N ARG A 423 7.85 -6.95 23.39
CA ARG A 423 7.92 -7.43 22.00
C ARG A 423 8.92 -8.58 21.94
N LEU A 424 8.41 -9.76 21.61
CA LEU A 424 9.22 -10.97 21.42
C LEU A 424 9.59 -11.11 19.95
N ASN A 425 10.87 -11.11 19.63
CA ASN A 425 11.34 -11.30 18.27
C ASN A 425 11.57 -12.78 18.00
N PHE A 426 10.73 -13.38 17.17
CA PHE A 426 10.87 -14.75 16.70
C PHE A 426 11.80 -14.77 15.50
N LYS A 427 12.90 -15.52 15.61
CA LYS A 427 13.90 -15.64 14.56
C LYS A 427 13.74 -16.93 13.78
N PHE A 428 14.03 -16.82 12.49
CA PHE A 428 13.96 -17.90 11.53
C PHE A 428 15.20 -17.88 10.65
N THR A 429 15.34 -18.89 9.79
CA THR A 429 16.49 -19.02 8.88
C THR A 429 16.56 -17.93 7.82
N GLU A 430 15.48 -17.69 7.06
CA GLU A 430 15.47 -16.75 5.93
C GLU A 430 14.35 -15.70 6.00
N SER A 431 13.33 -15.92 6.83
CA SER A 431 12.29 -14.94 7.10
C SER A 431 12.86 -13.71 7.81
N VAL A 432 12.19 -12.58 7.60
CA VAL A 432 12.29 -11.46 8.51
C VAL A 432 11.90 -11.94 9.92
N ASP A 433 12.62 -11.47 10.94
CA ASP A 433 12.25 -11.69 12.33
C ASP A 433 10.79 -11.24 12.55
N TYR A 434 9.97 -12.07 13.22
CA TYR A 434 8.58 -11.74 13.49
C TYR A 434 8.46 -11.10 14.89
N PRO A 435 8.02 -9.83 15.00
CA PRO A 435 7.80 -9.19 16.29
C PRO A 435 6.41 -9.53 16.84
N LEU A 436 6.34 -10.45 17.81
CA LEU A 436 5.11 -10.73 18.55
C LEU A 436 4.94 -9.71 19.68
N ASP A 437 3.99 -8.79 19.52
CA ASP A 437 3.60 -7.89 20.59
C ASP A 437 2.81 -8.63 21.67
N ILE A 438 3.26 -8.45 22.92
CA ILE A 438 2.57 -8.90 24.12
C ILE A 438 1.79 -7.71 24.66
N VAL A 439 0.47 -7.78 24.56
CA VAL A 439 -0.43 -6.70 24.96
C VAL A 439 -1.12 -7.07 26.26
N GLN A 440 -0.79 -6.36 27.33
CA GLN A 440 -1.53 -6.46 28.58
C GLN A 440 -2.78 -5.59 28.49
N TYR A 441 -3.95 -6.14 28.81
CA TYR A 441 -5.20 -5.38 28.75
C TYR A 441 -6.15 -5.69 29.90
N LYS A 442 -7.11 -4.79 30.14
CA LYS A 442 -8.34 -5.09 30.90
C LYS A 442 -9.54 -4.64 30.08
N ASP A 443 -10.74 -4.87 30.59
CA ASP A 443 -11.97 -4.53 29.86
C ASP A 443 -11.98 -3.05 29.46
N PRO A 444 -12.21 -2.75 28.16
CA PRO A 444 -12.35 -1.37 27.72
C PRO A 444 -13.64 -0.80 28.32
N VAL A 445 -13.63 0.49 28.67
CA VAL A 445 -14.75 1.14 29.37
C VAL A 445 -15.23 2.35 28.58
N LEU A 446 -16.53 2.41 28.31
CA LEU A 446 -17.17 3.62 27.79
C LEU A 446 -17.26 4.66 28.91
N LEU A 447 -16.45 5.71 28.83
CA LEU A 447 -16.38 6.78 29.82
C LEU A 447 -17.43 7.85 29.56
N ASP A 448 -17.65 8.19 28.30
CA ASP A 448 -18.61 9.21 27.89
C ASP A 448 -19.21 8.89 26.52
N LYS A 449 -20.44 9.35 26.31
CA LYS A 449 -21.20 9.16 25.07
C LYS A 449 -22.17 10.32 24.84
N PRO A 450 -22.63 10.53 23.60
CA PRO A 450 -23.69 11.50 23.32
C PRO A 450 -24.98 11.16 24.07
N PHE A 451 -25.81 12.16 24.37
CA PHE A 451 -27.08 11.94 25.07
C PHE A 451 -28.15 11.32 24.15
N ASN A 452 -28.29 11.90 22.96
CA ASN A 452 -29.29 11.53 21.95
C ASN A 452 -28.79 11.86 20.55
N ILE A 453 -29.51 11.36 19.56
CA ILE A 453 -29.38 11.71 18.16
C ILE A 453 -30.62 12.51 17.78
N ILE A 454 -30.46 13.62 17.09
CA ILE A 454 -31.58 14.45 16.64
C ILE A 454 -31.90 14.08 15.20
N SER A 455 -33.07 13.51 14.96
CA SER A 455 -33.51 13.12 13.62
C SER A 455 -33.59 14.35 12.72
N GLY A 456 -32.98 14.26 11.53
CA GLY A 456 -32.90 15.38 10.58
C GLY A 456 -31.81 16.43 10.88
N VAL A 457 -31.04 16.29 11.97
CA VAL A 457 -29.89 17.17 12.28
C VAL A 457 -28.63 16.30 12.48
N PRO A 458 -28.01 15.81 11.39
CA PRO A 458 -26.86 14.91 11.48
C PRO A 458 -25.65 15.64 12.04
N THR A 459 -25.09 15.12 13.13
CA THR A 459 -23.87 15.60 13.78
C THR A 459 -22.91 14.44 14.03
N ASP A 460 -21.61 14.75 14.15
CA ASP A 460 -20.62 13.75 14.53
C ASP A 460 -20.88 13.31 15.98
N LEU A 461 -20.91 12.00 16.19
CA LEU A 461 -21.09 11.42 17.51
C LEU A 461 -19.73 11.05 18.10
N LYS A 462 -19.42 11.62 19.26
CA LYS A 462 -18.15 11.42 19.96
C LYS A 462 -18.34 10.55 21.18
N PHE A 463 -17.56 9.49 21.27
CA PHE A 463 -17.51 8.57 22.40
C PHE A 463 -16.12 8.63 23.01
N ILE A 464 -16.04 8.64 24.34
CA ILE A 464 -14.76 8.55 25.04
C ILE A 464 -14.66 7.13 25.61
N ILE A 465 -13.66 6.38 25.15
CA ILE A 465 -13.42 5.00 25.56
C ILE A 465 -12.05 4.90 26.20
N ALA A 466 -11.99 4.42 27.44
CA ALA A 466 -10.76 3.93 28.02
C ALA A 466 -10.43 2.58 27.39
N PHE A 467 -9.53 2.57 26.41
CA PHE A 467 -9.13 1.38 25.68
C PHE A 467 -8.47 0.31 26.56
N ASN A 468 -7.77 0.72 27.63
CA ASN A 468 -7.15 -0.19 28.59
C ASN A 468 -6.31 -1.30 27.94
N GLY A 469 -5.55 -0.96 26.89
CA GLY A 469 -4.71 -1.89 26.12
C GLY A 469 -5.45 -2.67 25.02
N ALA A 470 -6.79 -2.73 25.05
CA ALA A 470 -7.58 -3.26 23.94
C ALA A 470 -7.52 -2.30 22.73
N ARG A 471 -7.75 -2.82 21.53
CA ARG A 471 -7.72 -2.03 20.29
C ARG A 471 -9.03 -2.16 19.54
N LEU A 472 -9.70 -1.05 19.24
CA LEU A 472 -10.92 -1.03 18.43
C LEU A 472 -10.64 -1.60 17.04
N CYS A 473 -11.55 -2.42 16.52
CA CYS A 473 -11.44 -2.98 15.18
C CYS A 473 -12.69 -2.81 14.33
N ALA A 474 -13.88 -2.73 14.93
CA ALA A 474 -15.11 -2.52 14.17
C ALA A 474 -16.18 -1.83 15.02
N ILE A 475 -17.11 -1.15 14.34
CA ILE A 475 -18.29 -0.55 14.94
C ILE A 475 -19.52 -1.05 14.19
N LYS A 476 -20.58 -1.43 14.94
CA LYS A 476 -21.91 -1.70 14.40
C LYS A 476 -22.88 -0.62 14.82
N VAL A 477 -23.78 -0.21 13.91
CA VAL A 477 -24.89 0.71 14.22
C VAL A 477 -26.17 0.24 13.53
N PHE A 478 -27.22 0.04 14.31
CA PHE A 478 -28.51 -0.45 13.81
C PHE A 478 -29.66 -0.03 14.73
N ASP A 479 -30.88 -0.08 14.20
CA ASP A 479 -32.11 0.13 14.98
C ASP A 479 -32.20 -0.90 16.11
N ALA A 480 -32.27 -0.42 17.36
CA ALA A 480 -32.30 -1.28 18.54
C ALA A 480 -33.55 -2.16 18.61
N LYS A 481 -34.66 -1.76 17.96
CA LYS A 481 -35.93 -2.49 17.94
C LYS A 481 -35.96 -3.57 16.86
N THR A 482 -35.58 -3.21 15.63
CA THR A 482 -35.73 -4.11 14.47
C THR A 482 -34.45 -4.85 14.10
N GLY A 483 -33.29 -4.43 14.61
CA GLY A 483 -31.99 -4.94 14.18
C GLY A 483 -31.53 -4.38 12.82
N ARG A 484 -32.31 -3.49 12.20
CA ARG A 484 -32.07 -2.99 10.84
C ARG A 484 -30.84 -2.08 10.80
N PRO A 485 -29.86 -2.33 9.91
CA PRO A 485 -28.77 -1.40 9.65
C PRO A 485 -29.25 -0.04 9.14
N ILE A 486 -28.56 1.03 9.53
CA ILE A 486 -28.93 2.39 9.14
C ILE A 486 -28.05 3.00 8.03
N ARG A 487 -26.82 2.51 7.87
CA ARG A 487 -25.83 3.05 6.92
C ARG A 487 -25.86 2.32 5.58
N ASP A 488 -25.60 1.01 5.63
CA ASP A 488 -25.63 0.10 4.49
C ASP A 488 -26.68 -0.97 4.76
N SER A 489 -27.69 -1.10 3.90
CA SER A 489 -28.91 -1.86 4.18
C SER A 489 -28.69 -3.35 4.48
N TRP A 490 -27.55 -3.90 4.08
CA TRP A 490 -27.21 -5.31 4.17
C TRP A 490 -26.25 -5.65 5.33
N THR A 491 -25.67 -4.65 6.02
CA THR A 491 -24.75 -4.89 7.15
C THR A 491 -24.82 -3.80 8.21
N PRO A 492 -24.83 -4.14 9.51
CA PRO A 492 -24.77 -3.15 10.57
C PRO A 492 -23.36 -2.57 10.76
N TYR A 493 -22.34 -3.18 10.18
CA TYR A 493 -20.96 -2.72 10.32
C TYR A 493 -20.72 -1.44 9.52
N LEU A 494 -20.03 -0.50 10.16
CA LEU A 494 -19.56 0.72 9.55
C LEU A 494 -18.31 0.49 8.70
N ARG A 495 -18.02 1.46 7.84
CA ARG A 495 -16.83 1.53 6.99
C ARG A 495 -15.70 2.26 7.72
N GLY A 496 -14.56 1.60 7.96
CA GLY A 496 -13.39 2.22 8.59
C GLY A 496 -12.95 3.48 7.85
N TRP A 497 -12.44 4.48 8.60
CA TRP A 497 -12.01 5.85 8.22
C TRP A 497 -13.02 6.71 7.45
N ASP A 498 -13.93 6.11 6.70
CA ASP A 498 -15.04 6.79 6.06
C ASP A 498 -16.11 7.11 7.11
N ASP A 499 -16.70 6.11 7.76
CA ASP A 499 -17.80 6.30 8.71
C ASP A 499 -17.36 6.60 10.15
N PHE A 500 -16.13 6.22 10.52
CA PHE A 500 -15.60 6.50 11.86
C PHE A 500 -14.09 6.72 11.90
N SER A 501 -13.61 7.39 12.94
CA SER A 501 -12.19 7.59 13.23
C SER A 501 -11.90 7.43 14.72
N VAL A 502 -10.64 7.18 15.05
CA VAL A 502 -10.16 7.05 16.43
C VAL A 502 -8.95 7.96 16.61
N ILE A 503 -9.01 8.85 17.60
CA ILE A 503 -7.89 9.72 18.01
C ILE A 503 -7.76 9.56 19.51
N ASP A 504 -6.63 9.03 19.97
CA ASP A 504 -6.36 8.69 21.37
C ASP A 504 -7.49 7.83 21.99
N SER A 505 -8.24 8.36 22.94
CA SER A 505 -9.39 7.71 23.58
C SER A 505 -10.74 8.05 22.93
N GLN A 506 -10.76 8.93 21.93
CA GLN A 506 -11.99 9.41 21.30
C GLN A 506 -12.31 8.59 20.05
N VAL A 507 -13.50 8.02 20.01
CA VAL A 507 -14.09 7.42 18.81
C VAL A 507 -15.14 8.37 18.26
N VAL A 508 -14.98 8.77 17.00
CA VAL A 508 -15.92 9.65 16.30
C VAL A 508 -16.64 8.86 15.21
N ILE A 509 -17.96 8.73 15.31
CA ILE A 509 -18.81 8.25 14.22
C ILE A 509 -19.32 9.48 13.47
N LYS A 510 -19.02 9.55 12.16
CA LYS A 510 -19.26 10.75 11.36
C LYS A 510 -20.74 10.97 11.08
N LYS A 511 -21.13 12.25 10.96
CA LYS A 511 -22.51 12.70 10.79
C LYS A 511 -23.24 12.03 9.62
N HIS A 512 -22.56 11.71 8.53
CA HIS A 512 -23.20 11.14 7.34
C HIS A 512 -23.74 9.72 7.56
N VAL A 513 -23.28 9.04 8.61
CA VAL A 513 -23.87 7.76 9.06
C VAL A 513 -25.33 7.94 9.45
N PHE A 514 -25.72 9.13 9.90
CA PHE A 514 -27.03 9.44 10.45
C PHE A 514 -27.89 10.31 9.52
N GLU A 515 -27.37 10.76 8.37
CA GLU A 515 -28.05 11.67 7.44
C GLU A 515 -29.40 11.13 6.94
N ASN A 516 -29.54 9.82 6.82
CA ASN A 516 -30.74 9.18 6.31
C ASN A 516 -31.72 8.73 7.40
N LEU A 517 -31.50 9.06 8.68
CA LEU A 517 -32.36 8.61 9.77
C LEU A 517 -33.82 9.05 9.61
N SER A 518 -34.04 10.27 9.12
CA SER A 518 -35.38 10.83 8.89
C SER A 518 -36.21 10.07 7.84
N LYS A 519 -35.56 9.25 7.00
CA LYS A 519 -36.24 8.42 5.99
C LYS A 519 -36.84 7.14 6.58
N TYR A 520 -36.42 6.75 7.78
CA TYR A 520 -36.96 5.58 8.46
C TYR A 520 -38.10 5.99 9.38
N GLN A 521 -39.28 5.40 9.18
CA GLN A 521 -40.38 5.58 10.13
C GLN A 521 -40.08 4.82 11.42
N ASN A 522 -40.30 5.47 12.57
CA ASN A 522 -40.32 4.83 13.90
C ASN A 522 -38.98 4.25 14.41
N ILE A 523 -37.85 4.89 14.12
CA ILE A 523 -36.60 4.59 14.86
C ILE A 523 -36.58 5.45 16.13
N ASP A 524 -36.82 4.82 17.28
CA ASP A 524 -36.78 5.49 18.59
C ASP A 524 -35.40 5.44 19.25
N SER A 525 -34.56 4.47 18.85
CA SER A 525 -33.20 4.31 19.38
C SER A 525 -32.29 3.47 18.48
N LEU A 526 -31.00 3.73 18.57
CA LEU A 526 -29.95 3.00 17.86
C LEU A 526 -29.05 2.25 18.84
N LYS A 527 -28.80 0.97 18.55
CA LYS A 527 -27.80 0.16 19.24
C LYS A 527 -26.45 0.35 18.54
N ILE A 528 -25.42 0.61 19.33
CA ILE A 528 -24.03 0.80 18.89
C ILE A 528 -23.17 -0.23 19.61
N ILE A 529 -22.39 -1.00 18.84
CA ILE A 529 -21.46 -2.00 19.37
C ILE A 529 -20.05 -1.65 18.91
N PHE A 530 -19.13 -1.53 19.85
CA PHE A 530 -17.70 -1.40 19.60
C PHE A 530 -17.04 -2.76 19.83
N GLU A 531 -16.31 -3.25 18.84
CA GLU A 531 -15.62 -4.54 18.91
C GLU A 531 -14.11 -4.34 18.94
N PHE A 532 -13.41 -5.11 19.76
CA PHE A 532 -11.97 -4.98 19.98
C PHE A 532 -11.21 -6.23 19.50
N LEU A 533 -9.94 -6.06 19.08
CA LEU A 533 -9.08 -7.18 18.64
C LEU A 533 -8.79 -8.19 19.76
N SER A 534 -8.90 -7.76 21.03
CA SER A 534 -8.81 -8.64 22.20
C SER A 534 -10.05 -9.52 22.41
N GLY A 535 -11.11 -9.33 21.61
CA GLY A 535 -12.37 -10.08 21.69
C GLY A 535 -13.44 -9.46 22.57
N GLU A 536 -13.12 -8.43 23.36
CA GLU A 536 -14.11 -7.71 24.16
C GLU A 536 -15.07 -6.90 23.28
N ILE A 537 -16.24 -6.57 23.82
CA ILE A 537 -17.25 -5.72 23.19
C ILE A 537 -17.76 -4.67 24.19
N ILE A 538 -18.09 -3.47 23.69
CA ILE A 538 -18.85 -2.46 24.41
C ILE A 538 -20.16 -2.24 23.66
N GLU A 539 -21.27 -2.27 24.37
CA GLU A 539 -22.58 -1.96 23.82
C GLU A 539 -23.15 -0.69 24.47
N THR A 540 -23.79 0.15 23.67
CA THR A 540 -24.57 1.29 24.15
C THR A 540 -25.76 1.54 23.24
N THR A 541 -26.78 2.19 23.78
CA THR A 541 -27.95 2.65 23.04
C THR A 541 -28.08 4.16 23.14
N LEU A 542 -28.41 4.80 22.03
CA LEU A 542 -28.74 6.23 21.95
C LEU A 542 -30.19 6.40 21.50
N LYS A 543 -30.93 7.28 22.17
CA LYS A 543 -32.28 7.65 21.73
C LYS A 543 -32.20 8.51 20.47
N VAL A 544 -33.14 8.31 19.57
CA VAL A 544 -33.38 9.18 18.42
C VAL A 544 -34.61 10.03 18.77
N ILE A 545 -34.48 11.35 18.74
CA ILE A 545 -35.56 12.30 19.03
C ILE A 545 -35.91 13.15 17.83
#